data_AF-A0A9W8TJ27-F1
#
_entry.id   AF-A0A9W8TJ27-F1
#
_cell.length_a   1.000
_cell.length_b   1.000
_cell.length_c   1.000
_cell.angle_alpha   90.00
_cell.angle_beta   90.00
_cell.angle_gamma   90.00
#
_symmetry.space_group_name_H-M   'P 1'
#
loop_
_entity.id
_entity.type
_entity.pdbx_description
1 polymer ?
#
loop_
_entity_poly.entity_id
_entity_poly.type
_entity_poly.pdbx_seq_one_letter_code
_entity_poly.pdbx_strand_id
1 'polypeptide(L)'
;MTDSKPHMDEYTTRTAAHVQLKRSELNVGYQCFTITQGRLIAAPGPKYNIPQTHNKPYGIPTAHMAQMQASGPPYASRNAGVGGLPEVIPDIPISAVFLVLYLTSAVTNMTILQINLRRQHKFIISGALFGFSMSRIITFILRIVWALHQHNVRLAIAANIFVNAGVLVVYVVNLIFAQRILRSRQPTLGWHPIISTILKVFYGGVGVSLILVIYSVVQGAYTLDPNLLRITRDIQLAATTYLLVFTTLPIWLQVAAHFVLPKSADAEKFGYGSHRAKVAINVLSTCICITIAGFKAGTAWQTPRPVTNPAWYHSKPAFYVFSFVLELLVLAILVLSRIDKRFHIPNGSKGPGDYSRRPSPNDSATTTMEKGESSSEQSDR
;
A
#
# COMPACT_ATOMS: atom_id res chain seq x y z
N MET A 1 16.58 61.75 -46.70
CA MET A 1 17.31 62.43 -45.60
C MET A 1 16.69 61.92 -44.32
N THR A 2 17.47 61.15 -43.54
CA THR A 2 17.27 60.75 -42.13
C THR A 2 15.97 60.04 -41.73
N ASP A 3 15.93 59.03 -40.87
CA ASP A 3 16.92 58.15 -40.23
C ASP A 3 16.05 57.06 -39.58
N SER A 4 16.45 55.80 -39.72
CA SER A 4 15.73 54.63 -39.23
C SER A 4 16.39 54.18 -37.93
N LYS A 5 15.68 54.23 -36.79
CA LYS A 5 16.06 53.49 -35.58
C LYS A 5 14.87 52.77 -34.93
N PRO A 6 15.05 51.52 -34.45
CA PRO A 6 13.97 50.67 -33.98
C PRO A 6 13.80 50.71 -32.45
N HIS A 7 12.54 50.67 -32.01
CA HIS A 7 12.14 50.40 -30.63
C HIS A 7 12.34 48.90 -30.33
N MET A 8 13.46 48.54 -29.68
CA MET A 8 13.73 47.14 -29.32
C MET A 8 14.42 47.00 -27.94
N ASP A 9 13.94 47.71 -26.90
CA ASP A 9 14.60 47.69 -25.58
C ASP A 9 13.74 47.19 -24.40
N GLU A 10 12.49 46.75 -24.61
CA GLU A 10 11.63 46.36 -23.47
C GLU A 10 11.46 44.83 -23.27
N TYR A 11 11.80 44.01 -24.28
CA TYR A 11 11.70 42.54 -24.18
C TYR A 11 13.00 41.85 -23.73
N THR A 12 14.15 42.46 -23.98
CA THR A 12 15.46 41.87 -23.63
C THR A 12 15.77 41.98 -22.14
N THR A 13 15.29 43.04 -21.48
CA THR A 13 15.55 43.32 -20.06
C THR A 13 14.77 42.39 -19.12
N ARG A 14 13.56 41.97 -19.49
CA ARG A 14 12.77 40.98 -18.71
C ARG A 14 13.32 39.56 -18.79
N THR A 15 14.00 39.21 -19.88
CA THR A 15 14.57 37.87 -20.08
C THR A 15 15.89 37.72 -19.31
N ALA A 16 16.70 38.78 -19.21
CA ALA A 16 17.94 38.77 -18.41
C ALA A 16 17.68 38.64 -16.90
N ALA A 17 16.61 39.25 -16.39
CA ALA A 17 16.22 39.15 -14.98
C ALA A 17 15.72 37.75 -14.59
N HIS A 18 15.01 37.06 -15.49
CA HIS A 18 14.53 35.69 -15.26
C HIS A 18 15.63 34.62 -15.33
N VAL A 19 16.73 34.87 -16.03
CA VAL A 19 17.87 33.94 -16.11
C VAL A 19 18.82 34.09 -14.92
N GLN A 20 18.96 35.28 -14.32
CA GLN A 20 19.77 35.48 -13.11
C GLN A 20 19.13 34.89 -11.85
N LEU A 21 17.81 35.02 -11.67
CA LEU A 21 17.09 34.41 -10.53
C LEU A 21 17.09 32.88 -10.56
N LYS A 22 17.22 32.27 -11.75
CA LYS A 22 17.25 30.81 -11.90
C LYS A 22 18.65 30.20 -11.73
N ARG A 23 19.70 31.02 -11.60
CA ARG A 23 21.09 30.58 -11.39
C ARG A 23 21.54 30.64 -9.92
N SER A 24 20.83 31.37 -9.06
CA SER A 24 21.13 31.45 -7.62
C SER A 24 20.53 30.30 -6.78
N GLU A 25 19.59 29.52 -7.31
CA GLU A 25 18.96 28.41 -6.56
C GLU A 25 19.58 27.03 -6.81
N LEU A 26 20.62 26.93 -7.65
CA LEU A 26 21.16 25.65 -8.11
C LEU A 26 22.61 25.34 -7.73
N ASN A 27 23.24 26.12 -6.85
CA ASN A 27 24.57 25.78 -6.32
C ASN A 27 24.78 26.33 -4.91
N VAL A 28 24.85 25.43 -3.93
CA VAL A 28 26.01 25.16 -3.04
C VAL A 28 25.48 24.56 -1.74
N GLY A 29 25.21 23.26 -1.80
CA GLY A 29 25.01 22.37 -0.65
C GLY A 29 25.93 21.17 -0.78
N TYR A 30 27.24 21.42 -0.88
CA TYR A 30 28.27 20.39 -0.76
C TYR A 30 29.38 20.95 0.14
N GLN A 31 29.30 20.64 1.43
CA GLN A 31 30.42 20.88 2.34
C GLN A 31 31.55 19.90 1.99
N CYS A 32 32.62 20.47 1.43
CA CYS A 32 33.91 19.82 1.25
C CYS A 32 34.54 19.61 2.63
N PHE A 33 34.79 18.36 3.01
CA PHE A 33 35.66 18.02 4.14
C PHE A 33 37.11 18.17 3.68
N THR A 34 37.80 19.21 4.15
CA THR A 34 39.26 19.28 4.14
C THR A 34 39.77 19.21 5.57
N ILE A 35 40.38 18.08 5.90
CA ILE A 35 41.18 17.91 7.12
C ILE A 35 42.56 18.49 6.82
N THR A 36 42.89 19.61 7.46
CA THR A 36 44.28 20.06 7.56
C THR A 36 44.58 20.50 8.99
N GLN A 37 45.66 19.92 9.50
CA GLN A 37 46.29 19.98 10.81
C GLN A 37 46.07 21.23 11.70
N GLY A 38 45.74 20.95 12.97
CA GLY A 38 46.45 21.41 14.17
C GLY A 38 46.70 22.90 14.37
N ARG A 39 46.00 23.51 15.35
CA ARG A 39 46.56 24.21 16.54
C ARG A 39 45.52 25.20 17.10
N LEU A 40 45.21 25.07 18.39
CA LEU A 40 44.39 26.00 19.18
C LEU A 40 45.06 27.37 19.30
N ILE A 41 44.31 28.44 19.04
CA ILE A 41 44.50 29.75 19.69
C ILE A 41 43.12 30.38 19.92
N ALA A 42 42.78 30.63 21.18
CA ALA A 42 41.52 31.26 21.59
C ALA A 42 41.61 32.79 21.43
N ALA A 43 40.60 33.40 20.80
CA ALA A 43 40.39 34.84 20.81
C ALA A 43 39.06 35.15 21.53
N PRO A 44 39.01 36.14 22.45
CA PRO A 44 37.81 36.44 23.22
C PRO A 44 36.79 37.21 22.38
N GLY A 45 35.63 36.59 22.12
CA GLY A 45 34.46 37.25 21.53
C GLY A 45 33.66 38.06 22.57
N PRO A 46 32.88 39.06 22.13
CA PRO A 46 32.25 40.03 23.03
C PRO A 46 31.13 39.41 23.88
N LYS A 47 31.06 39.87 25.14
CA LYS A 47 30.03 39.48 26.12
C LYS A 47 28.66 39.99 25.67
N TYR A 48 27.77 39.08 25.27
CA TYR A 48 26.34 39.37 25.17
C TYR A 48 25.65 38.94 26.47
N ASN A 49 25.00 39.90 27.13
CA ASN A 49 24.16 39.66 28.31
C ASN A 49 22.95 38.81 27.91
N ILE A 50 22.85 37.62 28.50
CA ILE A 50 21.69 36.72 28.36
C ILE A 50 20.69 37.13 29.44
N PRO A 51 19.46 37.57 29.12
CA PRO A 51 18.41 37.69 30.12
C PRO A 51 18.02 36.27 30.56
N GLN A 52 18.14 35.99 31.85
CA GLN A 52 17.65 34.74 32.45
C GLN A 52 16.12 34.69 32.33
N THR A 53 15.61 33.93 31.37
CA THR A 53 14.19 33.54 31.36
C THR A 53 14.05 32.13 31.92
N HIS A 54 13.27 32.09 32.99
CA HIS A 54 12.89 30.94 33.79
C HIS A 54 12.36 29.77 32.93
N ASN A 55 12.87 28.56 33.20
CA ASN A 55 12.38 27.29 32.66
C ASN A 55 10.84 27.20 32.71
N LYS A 56 10.19 27.15 31.54
CA LYS A 56 8.84 26.60 31.36
C LYS A 56 8.91 25.41 30.40
N PRO A 57 8.26 24.28 30.69
CA PRO A 57 8.21 23.15 29.78
C PRO A 57 7.48 23.56 28.50
N TYR A 58 8.03 23.17 27.35
CA TYR A 58 7.49 23.45 26.02
C TYR A 58 6.08 22.86 25.84
N GLY A 59 5.06 23.61 26.24
CA GLY A 59 3.69 23.48 25.74
C GLY A 59 3.55 24.31 24.48
N ILE A 60 3.20 23.68 23.37
CA ILE A 60 2.79 24.37 22.14
C ILE A 60 1.59 25.28 22.51
N PRO A 61 1.58 26.58 22.19
CA PRO A 61 0.48 27.47 22.56
C PRO A 61 -0.83 27.00 21.89
N THR A 62 -1.86 26.79 22.70
CA THR A 62 -3.22 26.38 22.32
C THR A 62 -3.86 27.28 21.24
N ALA A 63 -3.36 28.51 21.09
CA ALA A 63 -3.80 29.48 20.08
C ALA A 63 -3.48 29.05 18.62
N HIS A 64 -2.38 28.35 18.37
CA HIS A 64 -2.04 27.90 17.01
C HIS A 64 -2.94 26.77 16.51
N MET A 65 -3.46 25.92 17.41
CA MET A 65 -4.44 24.89 17.06
C MET A 65 -5.82 25.48 16.76
N ALA A 66 -6.19 26.56 17.43
CA ALA A 66 -7.44 27.29 17.18
C ALA A 66 -7.43 28.00 15.81
N GLN A 67 -6.29 28.54 15.38
CA GLN A 67 -6.17 29.19 14.06
C GLN A 67 -6.28 28.20 12.88
N MET A 68 -5.85 26.94 13.03
CA MET A 68 -6.05 25.90 11.99
C MET A 68 -7.52 25.47 11.83
N GLN A 69 -8.39 25.77 12.79
CA GLN A 69 -9.84 25.50 12.71
C GLN A 69 -10.66 26.63 12.09
N ALA A 70 -10.06 27.81 11.92
CA ALA A 70 -10.69 28.95 11.25
C ALA A 70 -10.62 28.85 9.71
N SER A 71 -9.87 27.86 9.18
CA SER A 71 -9.87 27.53 7.75
C SER A 71 -10.95 26.48 7.51
N GLY A 72 -11.78 26.67 6.48
CA GLY A 72 -12.87 25.75 6.13
C GLY A 72 -12.41 24.30 5.87
N PRO A 73 -13.35 23.35 5.72
CA PRO A 73 -13.02 21.94 5.53
C PRO A 73 -12.14 21.73 4.27
N PRO A 74 -11.23 20.73 4.26
CA PRO A 74 -11.00 19.69 5.27
C PRO A 74 -10.19 20.13 6.50
N TYR A 75 -10.61 19.67 7.68
CA TYR A 75 -10.00 19.96 8.97
C TYR A 75 -8.88 18.96 9.31
N ALA A 76 -7.81 19.44 9.94
CA ALA A 76 -6.75 18.57 10.45
C ALA A 76 -7.25 17.68 11.60
N SER A 77 -6.83 16.42 11.62
CA SER A 77 -7.19 15.47 12.69
C SER A 77 -6.67 15.93 14.05
N ARG A 78 -7.54 15.96 15.07
CA ARG A 78 -7.17 16.21 16.47
C ARG A 78 -6.56 14.99 17.17
N ASN A 79 -6.76 13.81 16.58
CA ASN A 79 -6.29 12.54 17.12
C ASN A 79 -4.94 12.16 16.50
N ALA A 80 -4.06 11.60 17.32
CA ALA A 80 -2.80 11.03 16.89
C ALA A 80 -3.05 9.87 15.92
N GLY A 81 -2.65 10.05 14.67
CA GLY A 81 -2.63 8.97 13.68
C GLY A 81 -1.40 8.09 13.86
N VAL A 82 -1.50 6.82 13.44
CA VAL A 82 -0.35 5.92 13.39
C VAL A 82 0.69 6.46 12.41
N GLY A 83 1.92 6.65 12.90
CA GLY A 83 3.02 7.26 12.13
C GLY A 83 3.06 8.79 12.19
N GLY A 84 2.13 9.42 12.93
CA GLY A 84 2.11 10.86 13.16
C GLY A 84 2.12 11.71 11.89
N LEU A 85 2.56 12.96 12.05
CA LEU A 85 2.82 13.89 10.96
C LEU A 85 4.19 13.55 10.32
N PRO A 86 4.25 13.30 8.99
CA PRO A 86 5.52 13.06 8.32
C PRO A 86 6.40 14.31 8.36
N GLU A 87 7.69 14.16 8.66
CA GLU A 87 8.69 15.23 8.68
C GLU A 87 9.73 14.99 7.57
N VAL A 88 10.42 16.07 7.17
CA VAL A 88 11.48 16.00 6.16
C VAL A 88 12.55 14.98 6.53
N ILE A 89 12.96 14.96 7.80
CA ILE A 89 13.81 13.93 8.39
C ILE A 89 13.05 13.39 9.60
N PRO A 90 12.78 12.08 9.73
CA PRO A 90 13.36 10.97 8.96
C PRO A 90 12.46 10.39 7.84
N ASP A 91 11.26 10.91 7.57
CA ASP A 91 10.28 10.20 6.73
C ASP A 91 10.66 10.18 5.24
N ILE A 92 11.26 11.23 4.69
CA ILE A 92 11.68 11.27 3.28
C ILE A 92 12.74 10.19 2.96
N PRO A 93 13.88 10.08 3.68
CA PRO A 93 14.88 9.07 3.36
C PRO A 93 14.34 7.64 3.54
N ILE A 94 13.54 7.39 4.60
CA ILE A 94 12.91 6.08 4.81
C ILE A 94 11.95 5.75 3.65
N SER A 95 11.11 6.72 3.27
CA SER A 95 10.14 6.53 2.18
C SER A 95 10.83 6.32 0.83
N ALA A 96 11.96 6.98 0.57
CA ALA A 96 12.75 6.78 -0.63
C ALA A 96 13.33 5.36 -0.74
N VAL A 97 13.82 4.79 0.37
CA VAL A 97 14.30 3.40 0.41
C VAL A 97 13.15 2.43 0.10
N PHE A 98 12.00 2.58 0.76
CA PHE A 98 10.84 1.73 0.47
C PHE A 98 10.35 1.89 -0.96
N LEU A 99 10.34 3.11 -1.49
CA LEU A 99 9.96 3.39 -2.88
C LEU A 99 10.81 2.57 -3.86
N VAL A 100 12.13 2.53 -3.67
CA VAL A 100 13.03 1.72 -4.50
C VAL A 100 12.72 0.23 -4.36
N LEU A 101 12.53 -0.27 -3.13
CA LEU A 101 12.23 -1.69 -2.89
C LEU A 101 10.91 -2.15 -3.54
N TYR A 102 9.85 -1.33 -3.44
CA TYR A 102 8.58 -1.61 -4.11
C TYR A 102 8.67 -1.44 -5.63
N LEU A 103 9.50 -0.52 -6.14
CA LEU A 103 9.76 -0.38 -7.57
C LEU A 103 10.46 -1.62 -8.13
N THR A 104 11.52 -2.10 -7.47
CA THR A 104 12.19 -3.37 -7.85
C THR A 104 11.21 -4.54 -7.82
N SER A 105 10.34 -4.60 -6.82
CA SER A 105 9.30 -5.64 -6.73
C SER A 105 8.24 -5.51 -7.83
N ALA A 106 7.84 -4.29 -8.20
CA ALA A 106 6.93 -4.03 -9.30
C ALA A 106 7.52 -4.49 -10.64
N VAL A 107 8.77 -4.10 -10.92
CA VAL A 107 9.49 -4.55 -12.12
C VAL A 107 9.57 -6.06 -12.15
N THR A 108 9.95 -6.71 -11.04
CA THR A 108 10.05 -8.17 -10.97
C THR A 108 8.71 -8.85 -11.26
N ASN A 109 7.61 -8.41 -10.63
CA ASN A 109 6.29 -8.99 -10.87
C ASN A 109 5.77 -8.74 -12.30
N MET A 110 6.07 -7.57 -12.87
CA MET A 110 5.72 -7.24 -14.24
C MET A 110 6.52 -8.09 -15.25
N THR A 111 7.82 -8.28 -15.02
CA THR A 111 8.66 -9.16 -15.84
C THR A 111 8.15 -10.60 -15.79
N ILE A 112 7.80 -11.11 -14.60
CA ILE A 112 7.21 -12.45 -14.46
C ILE A 112 5.89 -12.54 -15.23
N LEU A 113 5.01 -11.54 -15.10
CA LEU A 113 3.74 -11.51 -15.81
C LEU A 113 3.93 -11.51 -17.33
N GLN A 114 4.83 -10.67 -17.85
CA GLN A 114 5.11 -10.59 -19.28
C GLN A 114 5.71 -11.90 -19.83
N ILE A 115 6.68 -12.50 -19.13
CA ILE A 115 7.27 -13.77 -19.54
C ILE A 115 6.22 -14.88 -19.57
N ASN A 116 5.33 -14.92 -18.57
CA ASN A 116 4.27 -15.90 -18.49
C ASN A 116 3.21 -15.69 -19.59
N LEU A 117 2.82 -14.45 -19.86
CA LEU A 117 1.90 -14.12 -20.95
C LEU A 117 2.46 -14.49 -22.33
N ARG A 118 3.75 -14.24 -22.58
CA ARG A 118 4.43 -14.66 -23.82
C ARG A 118 4.41 -16.19 -24.01
N ARG A 119 4.30 -16.95 -22.93
CA ARG A 119 4.18 -18.41 -22.93
C ARG A 119 2.73 -18.89 -22.82
N GLN A 120 1.73 -18.03 -23.02
CA GLN A 120 0.29 -18.30 -22.86
C GLN A 120 -0.14 -18.78 -21.45
N HIS A 121 0.71 -18.55 -20.43
CA HIS A 121 0.42 -18.83 -19.03
C HIS A 121 -0.17 -17.57 -18.35
N LYS A 122 -1.50 -17.49 -18.23
CA LYS A 122 -2.17 -16.35 -17.59
C LYS A 122 -2.14 -16.49 -16.06
N PHE A 123 -1.14 -15.91 -15.41
CA PHE A 123 -1.04 -15.90 -13.94
C PHE A 123 -1.51 -14.57 -13.36
N ILE A 124 -2.83 -14.44 -13.17
CA ILE A 124 -3.52 -13.23 -12.68
C ILE A 124 -2.93 -12.71 -11.34
N ILE A 125 -2.43 -13.62 -10.49
CA ILE A 125 -1.88 -13.26 -9.18
C ILE A 125 -0.59 -12.43 -9.29
N SER A 126 0.25 -12.64 -10.30
CA SER A 126 1.40 -11.75 -10.53
C SER A 126 0.95 -10.34 -10.92
N GLY A 127 -0.16 -10.21 -11.66
CA GLY A 127 -0.78 -8.92 -11.95
C GLY A 127 -1.31 -8.24 -10.68
N ALA A 128 -1.91 -9.00 -9.76
CA ALA A 128 -2.35 -8.48 -8.46
C ALA A 128 -1.16 -7.98 -7.62
N LEU A 129 -0.06 -8.73 -7.54
CA LEU A 129 1.14 -8.30 -6.80
C LEU A 129 1.84 -7.09 -7.44
N PHE A 130 1.79 -6.96 -8.77
CA PHE A 130 2.20 -5.75 -9.47
C PHE A 130 1.34 -4.55 -9.05
N GLY A 131 0.00 -4.70 -9.08
CA GLY A 131 -0.93 -3.66 -8.63
C GLY A 131 -0.72 -3.27 -7.17
N PHE A 132 -0.46 -4.25 -6.30
CA PHE A 132 -0.06 -4.01 -4.91
C PHE A 132 1.19 -3.13 -4.81
N SER A 133 2.24 -3.47 -5.56
CA SER A 133 3.50 -2.70 -5.57
C SER A 133 3.29 -1.28 -6.10
N MET A 134 2.48 -1.10 -7.15
CA MET A 134 2.09 0.22 -7.67
C MET A 134 1.33 1.05 -6.64
N SER A 135 0.39 0.46 -5.91
CA SER A 135 -0.34 1.16 -4.84
C SER A 135 0.61 1.66 -3.75
N ARG A 136 1.69 0.91 -3.46
CA ARG A 136 2.71 1.28 -2.47
C ARG A 136 3.65 2.36 -2.97
N ILE A 137 4.04 2.34 -4.23
CA ILE A 137 4.78 3.43 -4.88
C ILE A 137 4.01 4.75 -4.72
N ILE A 138 2.71 4.75 -5.06
CA ILE A 138 1.85 5.93 -4.89
C ILE A 138 1.76 6.34 -3.41
N THR A 139 1.64 5.37 -2.49
CA THR A 139 1.63 5.63 -1.04
C THR A 139 2.86 6.43 -0.60
N PHE A 140 4.07 6.01 -1.00
CA PHE A 140 5.30 6.69 -0.59
C PHE A 140 5.50 8.03 -1.27
N ILE A 141 5.11 8.17 -2.54
CA ILE A 141 5.10 9.47 -3.22
C ILE A 141 4.21 10.45 -2.44
N LEU A 142 2.99 10.05 -2.09
CA LEU A 142 2.08 10.88 -1.29
C LEU A 142 2.64 11.20 0.09
N ARG A 143 3.33 10.27 0.76
CA ARG A 143 3.97 10.55 2.06
C ARG A 143 5.15 11.52 1.93
N ILE A 144 5.97 11.43 0.88
CA ILE A 144 7.05 12.39 0.64
C ILE A 144 6.48 13.78 0.38
N VAL A 145 5.48 13.89 -0.50
CA VAL A 145 4.85 15.19 -0.80
C VAL A 145 4.15 15.77 0.43
N TRP A 146 3.52 14.93 1.26
CA TRP A 146 2.91 15.35 2.52
C TRP A 146 3.97 15.80 3.55
N ALA A 147 5.15 15.16 3.61
CA ALA A 147 6.25 15.60 4.47
C ALA A 147 6.78 16.99 4.09
N LEU A 148 6.77 17.34 2.80
CA LEU A 148 7.14 18.67 2.30
C LEU A 148 6.02 19.71 2.50
N HIS A 149 4.77 19.27 2.57
CA HIS A 149 3.60 20.15 2.69
C HIS A 149 2.65 19.69 3.81
N GLN A 150 3.13 19.73 5.06
CA GLN A 150 2.42 19.18 6.23
C GLN A 150 1.02 19.79 6.46
N HIS A 151 0.81 21.05 6.06
CA HIS A 151 -0.45 21.79 6.23
C HIS A 151 -1.56 21.35 5.26
N ASN A 152 -1.23 20.61 4.20
CA ASN A 152 -2.19 20.20 3.18
C ASN A 152 -2.93 18.93 3.60
N VAL A 153 -4.08 19.11 4.28
CA VAL A 153 -4.91 17.99 4.79
C VAL A 153 -5.37 17.02 3.69
N ARG A 154 -5.58 17.51 2.45
CA ARG A 154 -5.96 16.64 1.32
C ARG A 154 -4.90 15.59 0.99
N LEU A 155 -3.62 15.94 1.10
CA LEU A 155 -2.52 14.99 0.91
C LEU A 155 -2.49 13.95 2.02
N ALA A 156 -2.75 14.37 3.26
CA ALA A 156 -2.85 13.47 4.41
C ALA A 156 -3.98 12.44 4.22
N ILE A 157 -5.15 12.87 3.77
CA ILE A 157 -6.30 12.00 3.48
C ILE A 157 -5.93 10.99 2.39
N ALA A 158 -5.39 11.47 1.26
CA ALA A 158 -5.00 10.60 0.14
C ALA A 158 -3.96 9.56 0.56
N ALA A 159 -2.92 9.98 1.29
CA ALA A 159 -1.89 9.08 1.80
C ALA A 159 -2.48 7.99 2.70
N ASN A 160 -3.38 8.35 3.62
CA ASN A 160 -4.02 7.38 4.53
C ASN A 160 -4.95 6.40 3.80
N ILE A 161 -5.64 6.83 2.75
CA ILE A 161 -6.45 5.94 1.91
C ILE A 161 -5.55 4.86 1.29
N PHE A 162 -4.44 5.22 0.66
CA PHE A 162 -3.52 4.25 0.05
C PHE A 162 -2.81 3.36 1.08
N VAL A 163 -2.45 3.88 2.25
CA VAL A 163 -1.92 3.08 3.38
C VAL A 163 -2.88 1.95 3.76
N ASN A 164 -4.18 2.24 3.79
CA ASN A 164 -5.21 1.29 4.16
C ASN A 164 -5.65 0.36 3.03
N ALA A 165 -5.84 0.90 1.82
CA ALA A 165 -6.31 0.14 0.67
C ALA A 165 -5.26 -0.84 0.12
N GLY A 166 -3.98 -0.45 0.10
CA GLY A 166 -2.93 -1.22 -0.58
C GLY A 166 -2.84 -2.67 -0.09
N VAL A 167 -2.83 -2.89 1.22
CA VAL A 167 -2.68 -4.22 1.82
C VAL A 167 -3.78 -5.22 1.45
N LEU A 168 -4.97 -4.73 1.10
CA LEU A 168 -6.13 -5.59 0.84
C LEU A 168 -5.92 -6.55 -0.33
N VAL A 169 -5.11 -6.15 -1.32
CA VAL A 169 -4.77 -7.01 -2.45
C VAL A 169 -4.08 -8.29 -1.96
N VAL A 170 -3.16 -8.16 -0.99
CA VAL A 170 -2.44 -9.30 -0.42
C VAL A 170 -3.37 -10.20 0.40
N TYR A 171 -4.32 -9.61 1.13
CA TYR A 171 -5.33 -10.38 1.87
C TYR A 171 -6.17 -11.26 0.94
N VAL A 172 -6.62 -10.70 -0.18
CA VAL A 172 -7.38 -11.42 -1.20
C VAL A 172 -6.52 -12.52 -1.84
N VAL A 173 -5.26 -12.22 -2.17
CA VAL A 173 -4.32 -13.20 -2.75
C VAL A 173 -4.10 -14.41 -1.82
N ASN A 174 -3.89 -14.19 -0.53
CA ASN A 174 -3.71 -15.27 0.44
C ASN A 174 -4.95 -16.16 0.58
N LEU A 175 -6.15 -15.57 0.51
CA LEU A 175 -7.39 -16.35 0.53
C LEU A 175 -7.56 -17.17 -0.76
N ILE A 176 -7.23 -16.60 -1.92
CA ILE A 176 -7.23 -17.33 -3.20
C ILE A 176 -6.27 -18.52 -3.12
N PHE A 177 -5.08 -18.36 -2.55
CA PHE A 177 -4.15 -19.47 -2.36
C PHE A 177 -4.69 -20.54 -1.42
N ALA A 178 -5.30 -20.17 -0.29
CA ALA A 178 -5.93 -21.13 0.59
C ALA A 178 -7.06 -21.91 -0.11
N GLN A 179 -7.89 -21.23 -0.90
CA GLN A 179 -8.95 -21.86 -1.68
C GLN A 179 -8.40 -22.84 -2.73
N ARG A 180 -7.31 -22.47 -3.42
CA ARG A 180 -6.64 -23.36 -4.40
C ARG A 180 -6.05 -24.60 -3.72
N ILE A 181 -5.41 -24.42 -2.57
CA ILE A 181 -4.88 -25.53 -1.76
C ILE A 181 -6.01 -26.45 -1.30
N LEU A 182 -7.12 -25.89 -0.81
CA LEU A 182 -8.29 -26.66 -0.38
C LEU A 182 -8.87 -27.51 -1.52
N ARG A 183 -9.08 -26.92 -2.70
CA ARG A 183 -9.62 -27.61 -3.88
C ARG A 183 -8.71 -28.73 -4.39
N SER A 184 -7.40 -28.54 -4.32
CA SER A 184 -6.42 -29.57 -4.67
C SER A 184 -6.39 -30.72 -3.68
N ARG A 185 -6.58 -30.43 -2.40
CA ARG A 185 -6.45 -31.41 -1.33
C ARG A 185 -7.73 -32.22 -1.12
N GLN A 186 -8.89 -31.58 -1.27
CA GLN A 186 -10.23 -32.10 -1.02
C GLN A 186 -11.19 -31.52 -2.08
N PRO A 187 -11.21 -32.06 -3.31
CA PRO A 187 -12.01 -31.49 -4.39
C PRO A 187 -13.51 -31.50 -4.09
N THR A 188 -14.05 -32.56 -3.48
CA THR A 188 -15.49 -32.66 -3.13
C THR A 188 -15.97 -31.49 -2.26
N LEU A 189 -15.17 -31.10 -1.26
CA LEU A 189 -15.49 -29.99 -0.37
C LEU A 189 -15.17 -28.63 -1.01
N GLY A 190 -14.02 -28.50 -1.68
CA GLY A 190 -13.58 -27.25 -2.29
C GLY A 190 -14.43 -26.77 -3.47
N TRP A 191 -15.17 -27.69 -4.11
CA TRP A 191 -16.13 -27.42 -5.18
C TRP A 191 -17.59 -27.35 -4.69
N HIS A 192 -17.85 -27.58 -3.41
CA HIS A 192 -19.21 -27.50 -2.87
C HIS A 192 -19.79 -26.07 -3.04
N PRO A 193 -21.02 -25.92 -3.57
CA PRO A 193 -21.59 -24.61 -3.90
C PRO A 193 -21.70 -23.69 -2.67
N ILE A 194 -21.99 -24.23 -1.49
CA ILE A 194 -22.08 -23.46 -0.24
C ILE A 194 -20.75 -22.77 0.08
N ILE A 195 -19.63 -23.50 0.05
CA ILE A 195 -18.31 -22.94 0.37
C ILE A 195 -17.91 -21.88 -0.66
N SER A 196 -18.19 -22.14 -1.95
CA SER A 196 -17.96 -21.17 -3.02
C SER A 196 -18.75 -19.88 -2.82
N THR A 197 -20.04 -19.97 -2.45
CA THR A 197 -20.90 -18.81 -2.18
C THR A 197 -20.44 -18.05 -0.94
N ILE A 198 -20.14 -18.72 0.17
CA ILE A 198 -19.62 -18.10 1.39
C ILE A 198 -18.34 -17.30 1.07
N LEU A 199 -17.39 -17.89 0.35
CA LEU A 199 -16.16 -17.20 -0.03
C LEU A 199 -16.41 -15.97 -0.92
N LYS A 200 -17.37 -16.04 -1.86
CA LYS A 200 -17.78 -14.87 -2.67
C LYS A 200 -18.35 -13.75 -1.81
N VAL A 201 -19.19 -14.07 -0.82
CA VAL A 201 -19.72 -13.09 0.14
C VAL A 201 -18.58 -12.42 0.91
N PHE A 202 -17.61 -13.22 1.39
CA PHE A 202 -16.44 -12.67 2.06
C PHE A 202 -15.60 -11.76 1.17
N TYR A 203 -15.39 -12.11 -0.11
CA TYR A 203 -14.71 -11.21 -1.07
C TYR A 203 -15.49 -9.91 -1.28
N GLY A 204 -16.81 -9.97 -1.42
CA GLY A 204 -17.67 -8.79 -1.53
C GLY A 204 -17.56 -7.88 -0.30
N GLY A 205 -17.54 -8.47 0.90
CA GLY A 205 -17.38 -7.72 2.14
C GLY A 205 -16.04 -7.01 2.29
N VAL A 206 -14.95 -7.48 1.65
CA VAL A 206 -13.68 -6.72 1.60
C VAL A 206 -13.86 -5.41 0.83
N GLY A 207 -14.56 -5.45 -0.30
CA GLY A 207 -14.88 -4.26 -1.09
C GLY A 207 -15.75 -3.27 -0.31
N VAL A 208 -16.79 -3.77 0.36
CA VAL A 208 -17.64 -2.95 1.25
C VAL A 208 -16.82 -2.33 2.38
N SER A 209 -15.96 -3.12 3.03
CA SER A 209 -15.11 -2.62 4.13
C SER A 209 -14.12 -1.56 3.66
N LEU A 210 -13.57 -1.69 2.46
CA LEU A 210 -12.74 -0.64 1.85
C LEU A 210 -13.52 0.66 1.68
N ILE A 211 -14.73 0.59 1.13
CA ILE A 211 -15.60 1.77 0.94
C ILE A 211 -15.90 2.42 2.30
N LEU A 212 -16.25 1.62 3.31
CA LEU A 212 -16.54 2.11 4.66
C LEU A 212 -15.31 2.77 5.32
N VAL A 213 -14.10 2.23 5.13
CA VAL A 213 -12.86 2.84 5.62
C VAL A 213 -12.60 4.17 4.92
N ILE A 214 -12.73 4.23 3.59
CA ILE A 214 -12.55 5.47 2.82
C ILE A 214 -13.57 6.52 3.26
N TYR A 215 -14.84 6.14 3.34
CA TYR A 215 -15.91 6.99 3.85
C TYR A 215 -15.56 7.53 5.23
N SER A 216 -15.09 6.68 6.14
CA SER A 216 -14.78 7.10 7.50
C SER A 216 -13.60 8.09 7.55
N VAL A 217 -12.57 7.86 6.75
CA VAL A 217 -11.41 8.77 6.67
C VAL A 217 -11.81 10.12 6.08
N VAL A 218 -12.61 10.14 5.02
CA VAL A 218 -13.06 11.38 4.39
C VAL A 218 -14.04 12.11 5.30
N GLN A 219 -15.08 11.44 5.78
CA GLN A 219 -16.10 12.07 6.63
C GLN A 219 -15.49 12.63 7.92
N GLY A 220 -14.58 11.88 8.55
CA GLY A 220 -13.87 12.34 9.74
C GLY A 220 -12.99 13.59 9.52
N ALA A 221 -12.57 13.85 8.29
CA ALA A 221 -11.79 15.05 7.95
C ALA A 221 -12.68 16.26 7.56
N TYR A 222 -13.93 16.05 7.17
CA TYR A 222 -14.82 17.11 6.70
C TYR A 222 -15.90 17.50 7.71
N THR A 223 -16.02 16.79 8.84
CA THR A 223 -16.99 17.10 9.89
C THR A 223 -16.33 17.49 11.21
N LEU A 224 -16.99 18.38 11.94
CA LEU A 224 -16.67 18.74 13.33
C LEU A 224 -17.76 18.31 14.31
N ASP A 225 -18.88 17.78 13.81
CA ASP A 225 -20.00 17.33 14.63
C ASP A 225 -19.60 16.09 15.46
N PRO A 226 -19.63 16.16 16.81
CA PRO A 226 -19.29 15.05 17.67
C PRO A 226 -20.12 13.78 17.40
N ASN A 227 -21.39 13.91 17.02
CA ASN A 227 -22.24 12.75 16.75
C ASN A 227 -21.80 12.02 15.49
N LEU A 228 -21.55 12.77 14.41
CA LEU A 228 -21.08 12.20 13.16
C LEU A 228 -19.67 11.60 13.28
N LEU A 229 -18.79 12.19 14.10
CA LEU A 229 -17.48 11.63 14.40
C LEU A 229 -17.57 10.30 15.16
N ARG A 230 -18.52 10.15 16.10
CA ARG A 230 -18.76 8.87 16.81
C ARG A 230 -19.25 7.79 15.85
N ILE A 231 -20.24 8.08 15.01
CA ILE A 231 -20.75 7.12 14.02
C ILE A 231 -19.64 6.73 13.04
N THR A 232 -18.88 7.71 12.54
CA THR A 232 -17.73 7.48 11.65
C THR A 232 -16.68 6.56 12.28
N ARG A 233 -16.41 6.77 13.57
CA ARG A 233 -15.48 5.94 14.36
C ARG A 233 -15.96 4.50 14.44
N ASP A 234 -17.25 4.28 14.72
CA ASP A 234 -17.84 2.94 14.84
C ASP A 234 -17.82 2.20 13.48
N ILE A 235 -18.11 2.92 12.38
CA ILE A 235 -17.99 2.38 11.02
C ILE A 235 -16.56 1.92 10.75
N GLN A 236 -15.56 2.75 11.09
CA GLN A 236 -14.16 2.40 10.91
C GLN A 236 -13.75 1.18 11.75
N LEU A 237 -14.23 1.07 12.99
CA LEU A 237 -14.00 -0.10 13.86
C LEU A 237 -14.58 -1.37 13.25
N ALA A 238 -15.83 -1.31 12.80
CA ALA A 238 -16.50 -2.45 12.18
C ALA A 238 -15.75 -2.92 10.92
N ALA A 239 -15.39 -1.99 10.04
CA ALA A 239 -14.68 -2.32 8.80
C ALA A 239 -13.28 -2.89 9.04
N THR A 240 -12.50 -2.30 9.96
CA THR A 240 -11.16 -2.82 10.29
C THR A 240 -11.21 -4.17 11.00
N THR A 241 -12.21 -4.40 11.85
CA THR A 241 -12.45 -5.69 12.50
C THR A 241 -12.86 -6.75 11.50
N TYR A 242 -13.73 -6.42 10.54
CA TYR A 242 -14.09 -7.32 9.45
C TYR A 242 -12.84 -7.74 8.65
N LEU A 243 -11.99 -6.79 8.29
CA LEU A 243 -10.75 -7.07 7.56
C LEU A 243 -9.81 -7.99 8.36
N LEU A 244 -9.72 -7.80 9.68
CA LEU A 244 -8.99 -8.72 10.56
C LEU A 244 -9.58 -10.13 10.49
N VAL A 245 -10.88 -10.30 10.67
CA VAL A 245 -11.55 -11.61 10.58
C VAL A 245 -11.29 -12.25 9.21
N PHE A 246 -11.45 -11.48 8.13
CA PHE A 246 -11.18 -11.93 6.77
C PHE A 246 -9.75 -12.46 6.61
N THR A 247 -8.75 -11.79 7.17
CA THR A 247 -7.34 -12.24 7.08
C THR A 247 -7.05 -13.54 7.83
N THR A 248 -7.91 -13.94 8.78
CA THR A 248 -7.77 -15.24 9.48
C THR A 248 -8.36 -16.42 8.70
N LEU A 249 -9.27 -16.17 7.75
CA LEU A 249 -9.94 -17.21 6.96
C LEU A 249 -9.00 -18.18 6.24
N PRO A 250 -7.88 -17.74 5.63
CA PRO A 250 -6.97 -18.67 4.98
C PRO A 250 -6.41 -19.72 5.94
N ILE A 251 -6.19 -19.39 7.23
CA ILE A 251 -5.74 -20.36 8.25
C ILE A 251 -6.86 -21.34 8.55
N TRP A 252 -8.08 -20.86 8.81
CA TRP A 252 -9.23 -21.73 9.11
C TRP A 252 -9.50 -22.75 8.00
N LEU A 253 -9.43 -22.33 6.72
CA LEU A 253 -9.57 -23.25 5.59
C LEU A 253 -8.47 -24.31 5.55
N GLN A 254 -7.23 -23.94 5.86
CA GLN A 254 -6.10 -24.87 5.86
C GLN A 254 -6.15 -25.85 7.05
N VAL A 255 -6.57 -25.38 8.23
CA VAL A 255 -6.78 -26.22 9.41
C VAL A 255 -7.90 -27.21 9.15
N ALA A 256 -9.04 -26.75 8.62
CA ALA A 256 -10.15 -27.61 8.23
C ALA A 256 -9.67 -28.68 7.22
N ALA A 257 -8.90 -28.29 6.20
CA ALA A 257 -8.38 -29.22 5.19
C ALA A 257 -7.40 -30.28 5.74
N HIS A 258 -6.69 -30.00 6.83
CA HIS A 258 -5.61 -30.85 7.33
C HIS A 258 -6.00 -31.70 8.55
N PHE A 259 -6.81 -31.16 9.47
CA PHE A 259 -7.15 -31.84 10.73
C PHE A 259 -8.54 -32.48 10.72
N VAL A 260 -9.48 -31.93 9.97
CA VAL A 260 -10.89 -32.35 10.04
C VAL A 260 -11.24 -33.42 9.00
N LEU A 261 -10.54 -33.46 7.86
CA LEU A 261 -10.86 -34.36 6.76
C LEU A 261 -9.77 -35.40 6.48
N PRO A 262 -10.12 -36.70 6.35
CA PRO A 262 -9.18 -37.74 5.94
C PRO A 262 -8.64 -37.45 4.53
N LYS A 263 -7.43 -37.94 4.21
CA LYS A 263 -6.86 -37.79 2.86
C LYS A 263 -7.85 -38.32 1.82
N SER A 264 -8.41 -37.46 0.96
CA SER A 264 -9.19 -37.94 -0.18
C SER A 264 -8.29 -38.69 -1.16
N ALA A 265 -8.82 -39.77 -1.71
CA ALA A 265 -8.19 -40.56 -2.77
C ALA A 265 -7.97 -39.72 -4.05
N ASP A 266 -8.77 -38.66 -4.23
CA ASP A 266 -8.79 -37.80 -5.41
C ASP A 266 -7.92 -36.54 -5.24
N ALA A 267 -6.90 -36.57 -4.38
CA ALA A 267 -6.03 -35.42 -4.16
C ALA A 267 -5.20 -35.09 -5.42
N GLU A 268 -5.47 -33.95 -6.04
CA GLU A 268 -4.83 -33.52 -7.28
C GLU A 268 -3.57 -32.71 -7.02
N LYS A 269 -2.49 -32.98 -7.77
CA LYS A 269 -1.27 -32.15 -7.75
C LYS A 269 -1.41 -31.05 -8.81
N PHE A 270 -1.45 -29.78 -8.41
CA PHE A 270 -1.43 -28.63 -9.34
C PHE A 270 -0.14 -27.82 -9.19
N GLY A 271 0.46 -27.37 -10.29
CA GLY A 271 1.69 -26.55 -10.27
C GLY A 271 2.93 -27.28 -9.73
N TYR A 272 4.09 -26.63 -9.76
CA TYR A 272 5.37 -27.24 -9.43
C TYR A 272 5.66 -27.27 -7.91
N GLY A 273 6.35 -28.31 -7.43
CA GLY A 273 6.86 -28.42 -6.06
C GLY A 273 5.94 -29.08 -5.03
N SER A 274 6.49 -29.40 -3.86
CA SER A 274 5.80 -30.12 -2.78
C SER A 274 4.59 -29.35 -2.24
N HIS A 275 3.47 -30.05 -2.02
CA HIS A 275 2.24 -29.52 -1.44
C HIS A 275 2.46 -28.93 -0.04
N ARG A 276 3.31 -29.57 0.79
CA ARG A 276 3.64 -29.08 2.14
C ARG A 276 4.22 -27.68 2.12
N ALA A 277 5.11 -27.40 1.17
CA ALA A 277 5.71 -26.07 1.11
C ALA A 277 4.77 -25.03 0.47
N LYS A 278 3.78 -25.42 -0.34
CA LYS A 278 2.69 -24.51 -0.76
C LYS A 278 1.87 -24.03 0.44
N VAL A 279 1.49 -24.99 1.30
CA VAL A 279 0.82 -24.72 2.58
C VAL A 279 1.69 -23.84 3.46
N ALA A 280 2.97 -24.20 3.68
CA ALA A 280 3.87 -23.43 4.53
C ALA A 280 4.04 -21.96 4.07
N ILE A 281 4.21 -21.73 2.76
CA ILE A 281 4.30 -20.37 2.19
C ILE A 281 3.01 -19.58 2.46
N ASN A 282 1.84 -20.19 2.23
CA ASN A 282 0.57 -19.51 2.43
C ASN A 282 0.28 -19.23 3.91
N VAL A 283 0.57 -20.18 4.80
CA VAL A 283 0.44 -19.99 6.26
C VAL A 283 1.37 -18.88 6.72
N LEU A 284 2.65 -18.89 6.33
CA LEU A 284 3.61 -17.86 6.73
C LEU A 284 3.17 -16.47 6.27
N SER A 285 2.77 -16.34 5.00
CA SER A 285 2.23 -15.10 4.45
C SER A 285 0.97 -14.63 5.21
N THR A 286 0.08 -15.57 5.54
CA THR A 286 -1.15 -15.27 6.27
C THR A 286 -0.88 -14.83 7.71
N CYS A 287 0.05 -15.47 8.43
CA CYS A 287 0.44 -15.07 9.77
C CYS A 287 0.95 -13.62 9.79
N ILE A 288 1.79 -13.25 8.83
CA ILE A 288 2.28 -11.86 8.71
C ILE A 288 1.12 -10.91 8.41
N CYS A 289 0.17 -11.28 7.53
CA CYS A 289 -1.01 -10.48 7.24
C CYS A 289 -1.93 -10.28 8.45
N ILE A 290 -2.10 -11.31 9.28
CA ILE A 290 -2.84 -11.22 10.55
C ILE A 290 -2.13 -10.28 11.51
N THR A 291 -0.80 -10.29 11.59
CA THR A 291 -0.04 -9.32 12.40
C THR A 291 -0.29 -7.88 11.92
N ILE A 292 -0.29 -7.64 10.60
CA ILE A 292 -0.57 -6.31 10.03
C ILE A 292 -2.01 -5.88 10.35
N ALA A 293 -2.99 -6.74 10.08
CA ALA A 293 -4.40 -6.45 10.32
C ALA A 293 -4.69 -6.29 11.81
N GLY A 294 -4.06 -7.11 12.65
CA GLY A 294 -4.18 -7.09 14.10
C GLY A 294 -3.59 -5.83 14.71
N PHE A 295 -2.45 -5.35 14.20
CA PHE A 295 -1.91 -4.05 14.59
C PHE A 295 -2.86 -2.90 14.19
N LYS A 296 -3.40 -2.92 12.97
CA LYS A 296 -4.36 -1.89 12.51
C LYS A 296 -5.66 -1.91 13.32
N ALA A 297 -6.26 -3.07 13.54
CA ALA A 297 -7.46 -3.22 14.35
C ALA A 297 -7.16 -2.84 15.81
N GLY A 298 -6.06 -3.33 16.38
CA GLY A 298 -5.67 -3.03 17.77
C GLY A 298 -5.49 -1.54 18.00
N THR A 299 -4.76 -0.84 17.14
CA THR A 299 -4.60 0.62 17.21
C THR A 299 -5.92 1.34 16.97
N ALA A 300 -6.76 0.83 16.07
CA ALA A 300 -8.10 1.36 15.84
C ALA A 300 -9.02 1.15 17.06
N TRP A 301 -8.91 0.10 17.86
CA TRP A 301 -9.77 -0.11 19.04
C TRP A 301 -9.35 0.69 20.27
N GLN A 302 -8.12 1.19 20.31
CA GLN A 302 -7.67 2.04 21.41
C GLN A 302 -8.46 3.36 21.46
N THR A 303 -8.61 3.89 22.68
CA THR A 303 -9.20 5.21 22.89
C THR A 303 -8.40 6.26 22.11
N PRO A 304 -9.05 7.09 21.27
CA PRO A 304 -8.35 8.12 20.50
C PRO A 304 -7.53 9.02 21.43
N ARG A 305 -6.22 9.07 21.19
CA ARG A 305 -5.31 9.94 21.94
C ARG A 305 -5.09 11.24 21.17
N PRO A 306 -4.96 12.38 21.85
CA PRO A 306 -4.66 13.64 21.18
C PRO A 306 -3.27 13.60 20.54
N VAL A 307 -3.05 14.38 19.48
CA VAL A 307 -1.74 14.52 18.81
C VAL A 307 -0.63 14.95 19.78
N THR A 308 -0.97 15.65 20.86
CA THR A 308 -0.04 16.12 21.91
C THR A 308 0.43 15.01 22.86
N ASN A 309 -0.25 13.86 22.93
CA ASN A 309 0.12 12.74 23.79
C ASN A 309 0.03 11.39 23.03
N PRO A 310 0.93 11.16 22.05
CA PRO A 310 0.94 9.91 21.29
C PRO A 310 1.47 8.74 22.12
N ALA A 311 0.91 7.55 21.93
CA ALA A 311 1.45 6.31 22.51
C ALA A 311 2.58 5.74 21.64
N TRP A 312 3.28 4.72 22.15
CA TRP A 312 4.39 4.06 21.44
C TRP A 312 3.99 3.54 20.04
N TYR A 313 2.77 3.04 19.89
CA TYR A 313 2.25 2.50 18.62
C TYR A 313 1.87 3.58 17.61
N HIS A 314 1.82 4.86 18.02
CA HIS A 314 1.68 5.99 17.10
C HIS A 314 3.02 6.48 16.53
N SER A 315 4.13 5.98 17.07
CA SER A 315 5.47 6.38 16.62
C SER A 315 5.74 6.03 15.16
N LYS A 316 6.60 6.82 14.50
CA LYS A 316 7.04 6.58 13.13
C LYS A 316 7.66 5.18 12.95
N PRO A 317 8.57 4.71 13.82
CA PRO A 317 9.13 3.36 13.67
C PRO A 317 8.07 2.26 13.71
N ALA A 318 7.10 2.34 14.63
CA ALA A 318 6.02 1.36 14.71
C ALA A 318 5.20 1.34 13.42
N PHE A 319 4.88 2.51 12.87
CA PHE A 319 4.16 2.63 11.61
C PHE A 319 4.90 1.95 10.45
N TYR A 320 6.18 2.25 10.24
CA TYR A 320 6.96 1.66 9.13
C TYR A 320 7.17 0.15 9.30
N VAL A 321 7.46 -0.32 10.50
CA VAL A 321 7.71 -1.74 10.77
C VAL A 321 6.44 -2.57 10.58
N PHE A 322 5.36 -2.23 11.30
CA PHE A 322 4.14 -3.03 11.28
C PHE A 322 3.33 -2.88 10.00
N SER A 323 3.46 -1.74 9.30
CA SER A 323 2.70 -1.52 8.06
C SER A 323 3.48 -1.89 6.81
N PHE A 324 4.76 -1.53 6.69
CA PHE A 324 5.47 -1.66 5.40
C PHE A 324 6.55 -2.73 5.38
N VAL A 325 7.32 -2.89 6.47
CA VAL A 325 8.34 -3.96 6.52
C VAL A 325 7.67 -5.33 6.44
N LEU A 326 6.60 -5.55 7.20
CA LEU A 326 5.84 -6.80 7.16
C LEU A 326 5.22 -7.06 5.78
N GLU A 327 4.73 -6.02 5.11
CA GLU A 327 4.18 -6.15 3.77
C GLU A 327 5.25 -6.46 2.72
N LEU A 328 6.41 -5.83 2.82
CA LEU A 328 7.55 -6.12 1.97
C LEU A 328 8.06 -7.55 2.21
N LEU A 329 8.05 -8.03 3.45
CA LEU A 329 8.37 -9.41 3.80
C LEU A 329 7.40 -10.39 3.13
N VAL A 330 6.09 -10.12 3.17
CA VAL A 330 5.09 -10.93 2.44
C VAL A 330 5.38 -10.92 0.95
N LEU A 331 5.62 -9.75 0.36
CA LEU A 331 5.92 -9.64 -1.06
C LEU A 331 7.19 -10.42 -1.44
N ALA A 332 8.24 -10.32 -0.62
CA ALA A 332 9.48 -11.06 -0.79
C ALA A 332 9.24 -12.58 -0.71
N ILE A 333 8.50 -13.06 0.30
CA ILE A 333 8.14 -14.48 0.43
C ILE A 333 7.41 -14.97 -0.82
N LEU A 334 6.42 -14.21 -1.31
CA LEU A 334 5.63 -14.60 -2.47
C LEU A 334 6.47 -14.60 -3.77
N VAL A 335 7.29 -13.57 -4.00
CA VAL A 335 8.14 -13.48 -5.20
C VAL A 335 9.25 -14.53 -5.18
N LEU A 336 9.99 -14.66 -4.07
CA LEU A 336 11.11 -15.61 -3.96
C LEU A 336 10.65 -17.07 -4.01
N SER A 337 9.45 -17.36 -3.50
CA SER A 337 8.85 -18.69 -3.57
C SER A 337 8.41 -19.10 -4.98
N ARG A 338 8.60 -18.24 -5.99
CA ARG A 338 8.17 -18.45 -7.38
C ARG A 338 6.73 -18.96 -7.45
N ILE A 339 5.83 -18.18 -6.84
CA ILE A 339 4.39 -18.50 -6.80
C ILE A 339 3.80 -18.69 -8.21
N ASP A 340 4.41 -18.05 -9.21
CA ASP A 340 4.06 -18.13 -10.62
C ASP A 340 4.10 -19.58 -11.15
N LYS A 341 5.12 -20.34 -10.76
CA LYS A 341 5.24 -21.77 -11.14
C LYS A 341 4.52 -22.68 -10.16
N ARG A 342 4.51 -22.29 -8.89
CA ARG A 342 4.08 -23.14 -7.78
C ARG A 342 2.55 -23.24 -7.64
N PHE A 343 1.83 -22.18 -8.00
CA PHE A 343 0.37 -22.10 -7.92
C PHE A 343 -0.32 -22.00 -9.28
N HIS A 344 0.37 -22.37 -10.36
CA HIS A 344 -0.21 -22.41 -11.69
C HIS A 344 -1.36 -23.43 -11.75
N ILE A 345 -2.51 -23.00 -12.29
CA ILE A 345 -3.68 -23.83 -12.58
C ILE A 345 -3.93 -23.74 -14.08
N PRO A 346 -4.17 -24.86 -14.80
CA PRO A 346 -4.57 -24.84 -16.21
C PRO A 346 -5.79 -23.94 -16.45
N ASN A 347 -5.84 -23.26 -17.61
CA ASN A 347 -6.96 -22.38 -17.93
C ASN A 347 -8.25 -23.21 -18.05
N GLY A 348 -9.38 -22.69 -17.53
CA GLY A 348 -10.69 -23.31 -17.71
C GLY A 348 -11.12 -24.34 -16.66
N SER A 349 -10.36 -24.58 -15.59
CA SER A 349 -10.77 -25.51 -14.53
C SER A 349 -12.05 -25.05 -13.83
N LYS A 350 -13.16 -25.76 -14.07
CA LYS A 350 -14.51 -25.47 -13.58
C LYS A 350 -15.05 -26.56 -12.64
N GLY A 351 -14.38 -27.71 -12.50
CA GLY A 351 -14.79 -28.77 -11.61
C GLY A 351 -13.65 -29.66 -11.05
N PRO A 352 -14.02 -30.66 -10.20
CA PRO A 352 -13.12 -31.72 -9.77
C PRO A 352 -12.47 -32.45 -10.96
N GLY A 353 -11.18 -32.77 -10.89
CA GLY A 353 -10.41 -33.42 -11.95
C GLY A 353 -9.67 -32.46 -12.89
N ASP A 354 -10.08 -31.18 -12.94
CA ASP A 354 -9.53 -30.22 -13.92
C ASP A 354 -8.13 -29.69 -13.55
N TYR A 355 -7.62 -29.93 -12.34
CA TYR A 355 -6.26 -29.49 -11.97
C TYR A 355 -5.18 -30.46 -12.47
N SER A 356 -5.56 -31.72 -12.66
CA SER A 356 -4.72 -32.81 -13.17
C SER A 356 -4.87 -33.04 -14.68
N ARG A 357 -5.93 -32.51 -15.31
CA ARG A 357 -6.18 -32.64 -16.75
C ARG A 357 -5.07 -31.95 -17.55
N ARG A 358 -4.36 -32.70 -18.39
CA ARG A 358 -3.47 -32.12 -19.42
C ARG A 358 -4.34 -31.32 -20.39
N PRO A 359 -3.88 -30.17 -20.92
CA PRO A 359 -4.61 -29.45 -21.95
C PRO A 359 -4.86 -30.40 -23.12
N SER A 360 -6.13 -30.66 -23.44
CA SER A 360 -6.45 -31.38 -24.67
C SER A 360 -6.22 -30.41 -25.84
N PRO A 361 -5.62 -30.84 -26.96
CA PRO A 361 -5.40 -30.00 -28.14
C PRO A 361 -6.67 -29.25 -28.62
N ASN A 362 -7.85 -29.79 -28.30
CA ASN A 362 -9.14 -29.23 -28.70
C ASN A 362 -9.58 -27.97 -27.91
N ASP A 363 -9.08 -27.72 -26.69
CA ASP A 363 -9.50 -26.53 -25.91
C ASP A 363 -8.88 -25.21 -26.44
N SER A 364 -7.75 -25.32 -27.14
CA SER A 364 -7.11 -24.23 -27.88
C SER A 364 -7.88 -23.82 -29.15
N ALA A 365 -8.67 -24.73 -29.73
CA ALA A 365 -9.44 -24.46 -30.94
C ALA A 365 -10.73 -23.68 -30.63
N THR A 366 -11.42 -24.02 -29.54
CA THR A 366 -12.69 -23.36 -29.17
C THR A 366 -12.51 -21.89 -28.79
N THR A 367 -11.39 -21.53 -28.14
CA THR A 367 -11.12 -20.12 -27.79
C THR A 367 -10.76 -19.26 -29.02
N THR A 368 -10.30 -19.89 -30.11
CA THR A 368 -9.91 -19.18 -31.33
C THR A 368 -11.10 -18.96 -32.27
N MET A 369 -12.07 -19.89 -32.29
CA MET A 369 -13.26 -19.77 -33.13
C MET A 369 -14.27 -18.74 -32.60
N GLU A 370 -14.48 -18.66 -31.27
CA GLU A 370 -15.44 -17.71 -30.69
C GLU A 370 -15.01 -16.22 -30.84
N LYS A 371 -13.70 -15.96 -31.05
CA LYS A 371 -13.18 -14.61 -31.30
C LYS A 371 -13.13 -14.24 -32.80
N GLY A 372 -13.26 -15.21 -33.70
CA GLY A 372 -13.26 -14.98 -35.15
C GLY A 372 -14.64 -14.66 -35.70
N GLU A 373 -15.70 -15.18 -35.09
CA GLU A 373 -17.06 -15.12 -35.63
C GLU A 373 -17.80 -13.81 -35.30
N SER A 374 -17.43 -13.11 -34.22
CA SER A 374 -18.08 -11.84 -33.84
C SER A 374 -17.59 -10.61 -34.63
N SER A 375 -16.58 -10.74 -35.50
CA SER A 375 -15.96 -9.61 -36.21
C SER A 375 -16.24 -9.59 -37.73
N SER A 376 -16.94 -10.59 -38.28
CA SER A 376 -17.19 -10.70 -39.72
C SER A 376 -18.64 -10.52 -40.17
N GLU A 377 -19.60 -10.36 -39.26
CA GLU A 377 -21.04 -10.26 -39.61
C GLU A 377 -21.65 -8.86 -39.44
N GLN A 378 -20.85 -7.80 -39.60
CA GLN A 378 -21.38 -6.43 -39.58
C GLN A 378 -20.64 -5.51 -40.55
N SER A 379 -20.65 -5.86 -41.84
CA SER A 379 -20.20 -4.95 -42.91
C SER A 379 -20.91 -5.21 -44.24
N ASP A 380 -22.19 -5.59 -44.25
CA ASP A 380 -23.05 -5.49 -45.43
C ASP A 380 -24.52 -5.48 -45.02
N ARG A 381 -25.07 -4.28 -44.81
CA ARG A 381 -26.46 -3.90 -45.06
C ARG A 381 -26.67 -2.40 -44.92
#